data_AF-A0A953V252-F1
#
_entry.id   AF-A0A953V252-F1
#
_cell.length_a   1.000
_cell.length_b   1.000
_cell.length_c   1.000
_cell.angle_alpha   90.00
_cell.angle_beta   90.00
_cell.angle_gamma   90.00
#
_symmetry.space_group_name_H-M   'P 1'
#
loop_
_entity.id
_entity.type
_entity.pdbx_description
1 polymer ?
#
loop_
_entity_poly.entity_id
_entity_poly.type
_entity_poly.pdbx_seq_one_letter_code
_entity_poly.pdbx_strand_id
1 'polypeptide(L)'
;MNGQLQEQVLDRAAALARVGGDLDLLKEIAALFLEEYPRELDDLHKAMATGDARLLERTAHGLKGSVANFGARAAVDSAFQLERLGKAGKLDQAPPALAALERALASLHAELSSIE
;
A
#
# COMPACT_ATOMS: atom_id res chain seq x y z
N MET A 1 15.94 -28.37 -5.64
CA MET A 1 15.59 -27.59 -4.43
C MET A 1 14.59 -26.53 -4.86
N ASN A 2 13.31 -26.78 -4.61
CA ASN A 2 12.23 -25.86 -4.96
C ASN A 2 12.20 -24.74 -3.92
N GLY A 3 13.02 -23.70 -4.13
CA GLY A 3 12.88 -22.46 -3.39
C GLY A 3 11.57 -21.82 -3.83
N GLN A 4 10.56 -21.86 -2.97
CA GLN A 4 9.35 -21.06 -3.16
C GLN A 4 9.81 -19.62 -3.36
N LEU A 5 9.65 -19.11 -4.58
CA LEU A 5 9.68 -17.69 -4.87
C LEU A 5 8.45 -17.11 -4.16
N GLN A 6 8.55 -16.91 -2.84
CA GLN A 6 7.67 -15.99 -2.16
C GLN A 6 8.05 -14.64 -2.75
N GLU A 7 7.22 -14.10 -3.65
CA GLU A 7 7.24 -12.68 -4.01
C GLU A 7 7.20 -11.90 -2.70
N GLN A 8 8.37 -11.51 -2.19
CA GLN A 8 8.47 -10.85 -0.91
C GLN A 8 7.72 -9.53 -1.02
N VAL A 9 6.64 -9.41 -0.25
CA VAL A 9 5.78 -8.22 -0.23
C VAL A 9 6.49 -7.06 0.48
N LEU A 10 7.46 -7.36 1.34
CA LEU A 10 8.31 -6.41 2.05
C LEU A 10 9.76 -6.65 1.64
N ASP A 11 10.42 -5.64 1.05
CA ASP A 11 11.86 -5.66 0.89
C ASP A 11 12.50 -5.05 2.14
N ARG A 12 12.78 -5.91 3.12
CA ARG A 12 13.32 -5.49 4.43
C ARG A 12 14.63 -4.73 4.30
N ALA A 13 15.51 -5.14 3.38
CA ALA A 13 16.80 -4.49 3.17
C ALA A 13 16.61 -3.07 2.60
N ALA A 14 15.74 -2.92 1.60
CA ALA A 14 15.42 -1.62 1.04
C ALA A 14 14.68 -0.71 2.05
N ALA A 15 13.77 -1.27 2.84
CA ALA A 15 13.05 -0.55 3.88
C ALA A 15 14.00 -0.04 4.98
N LEU A 16 14.91 -0.90 5.45
CA LEU A 16 15.92 -0.53 6.45
C LEU A 16 16.91 0.51 5.90
N ALA A 17 17.31 0.41 4.64
CA ALA A 17 18.17 1.39 4.00
C ALA A 17 17.51 2.79 3.91
N ARG A 18 16.19 2.85 3.72
CA ARG A 18 15.43 4.12 3.67
C ARG A 18 15.43 4.88 4.99
N VAL A 19 15.48 4.15 6.11
CA VAL A 19 15.58 4.71 7.46
C VAL A 19 17.04 4.79 7.94
N GLY A 20 18.01 4.70 7.04
CA GLY A 20 19.43 4.86 7.36
C GLY A 20 20.02 3.72 8.19
N GLY A 21 19.42 2.53 8.18
CA GLY A 21 19.87 1.39 8.98
C GLY A 21 19.20 1.28 10.35
N ASP A 22 18.30 2.20 10.70
CA ASP A 22 17.66 2.27 12.01
C ASP A 22 16.41 1.37 12.07
N LEU A 23 16.56 0.22 12.74
CA LEU A 23 15.47 -0.75 12.87
C LEU A 23 14.34 -0.24 13.78
N ASP A 24 14.66 0.54 14.81
CA ASP A 24 13.65 1.08 15.72
C ASP A 24 12.80 2.13 15.00
N LEU A 25 13.42 3.00 14.19
CA LEU A 25 12.70 3.92 13.32
C LEU A 25 11.84 3.20 12.28
N LEU A 26 12.32 2.08 11.71
CA LEU A 26 11.49 1.26 10.81
C LEU A 26 10.24 0.73 11.51
N LYS A 27 10.37 0.28 12.77
CA LYS A 27 9.25 -0.22 13.58
C LYS A 27 8.25 0.89 13.90
N GLU A 28 8.72 2.08 14.24
CA GLU A 28 7.84 3.24 14.49
C GLU A 28 7.04 3.60 13.24
N ILE A 29 7.69 3.68 12.08
CA ILE A 29 7.02 3.98 10.80
C ILE A 29 6.05 2.85 10.42
N ALA A 30 6.42 1.60 10.65
CA ALA A 30 5.55 0.45 10.42
C ALA A 30 4.31 0.50 11.30
N ALA A 31 4.45 0.79 12.61
CA ALA A 31 3.34 0.91 13.54
C ALA A 31 2.37 2.02 13.12
N LEU A 32 2.88 3.21 12.79
CA LEU A 32 2.06 4.33 12.29
C LEU A 32 1.30 3.94 11.03
N PHE A 33 1.98 3.30 10.08
CA PHE A 33 1.33 2.83 8.86
C PHE A 33 0.20 1.83 9.16
N LEU A 34 0.42 0.85 10.05
CA LEU A 34 -0.57 -0.16 10.44
C LEU A 34 -1.82 0.45 11.08
N GLU A 35 -1.69 1.61 11.74
CA GLU A 35 -2.81 2.35 12.33
C GLU A 35 -3.57 3.21 11.30
N GLU A 36 -2.86 3.77 10.30
CA GLU A 36 -3.42 4.71 9.34
C GLU A 36 -4.05 4.06 8.11
N TYR A 37 -3.41 3.03 7.54
CA TYR A 37 -3.84 2.46 6.25
C TYR A 37 -5.29 1.92 6.24
N PRO A 38 -5.88 1.38 7.34
CA PRO A 38 -7.26 0.93 7.32
C PRO A 38 -8.25 2.08 7.09
N ARG A 39 -7.93 3.29 7.58
CA ARG A 39 -8.75 4.49 7.34
C ARG A 39 -8.64 4.94 5.89
N GLU A 40 -7.44 4.93 5.33
CA GLU A 40 -7.22 5.24 3.91
C GLU A 40 -7.94 4.25 3.00
N LEU A 41 -7.96 2.96 3.35
CA LEU A 41 -8.70 1.94 2.60
C LEU A 41 -10.21 2.19 2.63
N ASP A 42 -10.77 2.55 3.78
CA ASP A 42 -12.18 2.93 3.91
C ASP A 42 -12.50 4.18 3.06
N ASP A 43 -11.59 5.15 2.98
CA ASP A 43 -11.76 6.32 2.12
C ASP A 43 -11.71 5.99 0.62
N LEU A 44 -10.92 5.00 0.20
CA LEU A 44 -10.98 4.47 -1.17
C LEU A 44 -12.35 3.83 -1.46
N HIS A 45 -12.91 3.09 -0.50
CA HIS A 45 -14.24 2.50 -0.62
C HIS A 45 -15.34 3.56 -0.71
N LYS A 46 -15.25 4.62 0.12
CA LYS A 46 -16.15 5.77 0.04
C LYS A 46 -16.06 6.46 -1.31
N ALA A 47 -14.85 6.73 -1.81
CA ALA A 47 -14.64 7.36 -3.10
C ALA A 47 -15.32 6.59 -4.24
N MET A 48 -15.23 5.26 -4.19
CA MET A 48 -15.92 4.36 -5.11
C MET A 48 -17.44 4.43 -4.98
N ALA A 49 -17.96 4.43 -3.75
CA ALA A 49 -19.40 4.44 -3.49
C ALA A 49 -20.06 5.79 -3.85
N THR A 50 -19.36 6.91 -3.64
CA THR A 50 -19.87 8.26 -3.92
C THR A 50 -19.52 8.76 -5.32
N GLY A 51 -18.68 8.04 -6.07
CA GLY A 51 -18.19 8.47 -7.37
C GLY A 51 -17.18 9.63 -7.30
N ASP A 52 -16.51 9.83 -6.16
CA ASP A 52 -15.54 10.91 -5.97
C ASP A 52 -14.15 10.50 -6.51
N ALA A 53 -13.93 10.77 -7.80
CA ALA A 53 -12.67 10.50 -8.48
C ALA A 53 -11.46 11.23 -7.85
N ARG A 54 -11.67 12.42 -7.27
CA ARG A 54 -10.59 13.21 -6.64
C ARG A 54 -10.21 12.66 -5.28
N LEU A 55 -11.17 12.11 -4.54
CA LEU A 55 -10.88 11.38 -3.31
C LEU A 55 -10.08 10.12 -3.64
N LEU A 56 -10.52 9.34 -4.64
CA LEU A 56 -9.82 8.13 -5.09
C LEU A 56 -8.36 8.43 -5.46
N GLU A 57 -8.14 9.47 -6.29
CA GLU A 57 -6.80 9.89 -6.71
C GLU A 57 -5.90 10.22 -5.50
N ARG A 58 -6.36 11.13 -4.63
CA ARG A 58 -5.55 11.65 -3.52
C ARG A 58 -5.23 10.58 -2.49
N THR A 59 -6.22 9.77 -2.11
CA THR A 59 -6.02 8.68 -1.16
C THR A 59 -5.09 7.61 -1.73
N ALA A 60 -5.23 7.26 -3.01
CA ALA A 60 -4.32 6.31 -3.66
C ALA A 60 -2.89 6.86 -3.78
N HIS A 61 -2.72 8.16 -4.05
CA HIS A 61 -1.41 8.80 -4.08
C HIS A 61 -0.71 8.76 -2.71
N GLY A 62 -1.45 9.03 -1.63
CA GLY A 62 -0.95 8.91 -0.25
C GLY A 62 -0.48 7.50 0.08
N LEU A 63 -1.36 6.51 -0.10
CA LEU A 63 -1.05 5.11 0.12
C LEU A 63 0.17 4.63 -0.69
N LYS A 64 0.30 5.06 -1.95
CA LYS A 64 1.47 4.75 -2.80
C LYS A 64 2.78 5.23 -2.15
N GLY A 65 2.78 6.43 -1.56
CA GLY A 65 3.94 6.96 -0.84
C GLY A 65 4.27 6.14 0.40
N SER A 66 3.26 5.85 1.21
CA SER A 66 3.39 5.07 2.44
C SER A 66 3.94 3.67 2.17
N VAL A 67 3.34 2.93 1.23
CA VAL A 67 3.76 1.56 0.91
C VAL A 67 5.10 1.48 0.17
N ALA A 68 5.53 2.57 -0.49
CA ALA A 68 6.84 2.64 -1.12
C ALA A 68 7.99 2.67 -0.09
N ASN A 69 7.74 3.14 1.14
CA ASN A 69 8.73 3.11 2.22
C ASN A 69 9.15 1.68 2.57
N PHE A 70 8.24 0.73 2.41
CA PHE A 70 8.47 -0.68 2.71
C PHE A 70 8.92 -1.51 1.49
N GLY A 71 9.12 -0.86 0.33
CA GLY A 71 9.46 -1.58 -0.91
C GLY A 71 8.33 -2.50 -1.40
N ALA A 72 7.09 -2.26 -0.98
CA ALA A 72 5.95 -3.13 -1.28
C ALA A 72 5.44 -2.95 -2.70
N ARG A 73 6.16 -3.55 -3.66
CA ARG A 73 5.99 -3.29 -5.10
C ARG A 73 4.56 -3.52 -5.58
N ALA A 74 3.94 -4.63 -5.18
CA ALA A 74 2.56 -4.95 -5.56
C ALA A 74 1.54 -3.90 -5.05
N ALA A 75 1.75 -3.38 -3.83
CA ALA A 75 0.92 -2.32 -3.27
C ALA A 75 1.15 -1.00 -4.00
N VAL A 76 2.41 -0.66 -4.30
CA VAL A 76 2.79 0.55 -5.06
C VAL A 76 2.14 0.55 -6.44
N ASP A 77 2.23 -0.57 -7.19
CA ASP A 77 1.67 -0.66 -8.53
C ASP A 77 0.13 -0.58 -8.52
N SER A 78 -0.52 -1.21 -7.55
CA SER A 78 -1.98 -1.16 -7.40
C SER A 78 -2.47 0.24 -7.00
N ALA A 79 -1.82 0.88 -6.04
CA ALA A 79 -2.13 2.24 -5.62
C ALA A 79 -1.90 3.24 -6.77
N PHE A 80 -0.81 3.09 -7.52
CA PHE A 80 -0.55 3.92 -8.70
C PHE A 80 -1.62 3.75 -9.79
N GLN A 81 -2.12 2.53 -9.99
CA GLN A 81 -3.21 2.31 -10.93
C GLN A 81 -4.51 2.98 -10.48
N LEU A 82 -4.86 2.93 -9.18
CA LEU A 82 -6.00 3.65 -8.63
C LEU A 82 -5.84 5.17 -8.76
N GLU A 83 -4.65 5.71 -8.49
CA GLU A 83 -4.33 7.12 -8.69
C GLU A 83 -4.59 7.55 -10.13
N ARG A 84 -4.12 6.76 -11.11
CA ARG A 84 -4.34 7.03 -12.53
C ARG A 84 -5.81 6.95 -12.93
N LEU A 85 -6.55 5.99 -12.40
CA LEU A 85 -7.98 5.82 -12.68
C LEU A 85 -8.81 6.95 -12.08
N GLY A 86 -8.50 7.38 -10.85
CA GLY A 86 -9.08 8.56 -10.22
C GLY A 86 -8.80 9.82 -11.03
N LYS A 87 -7.55 10.06 -11.41
CA LYS A 87 -7.16 11.19 -12.27
C LYS A 87 -7.87 11.19 -13.63
N ALA A 88 -8.14 10.01 -14.19
CA ALA A 88 -8.87 9.86 -15.45
C ALA A 88 -10.40 9.87 -15.30
N GLY A 89 -10.94 9.91 -14.07
CA GLY A 89 -12.37 9.81 -13.80
C GLY A 89 -12.99 8.44 -14.10
N LYS A 90 -12.17 7.38 -14.22
CA LYS A 90 -12.59 6.02 -14.61
C LYS A 90 -12.81 5.12 -13.39
N LEU A 91 -13.71 5.53 -12.50
CA LEU A 91 -14.03 4.79 -11.27
C LEU A 91 -14.59 3.39 -11.58
N ASP A 92 -15.29 3.21 -12.69
CA ASP A 92 -15.81 1.92 -13.15
C ASP A 92 -14.72 0.85 -13.33
N GLN A 93 -13.47 1.26 -13.57
CA GLN A 93 -12.33 0.39 -13.80
C GLN A 93 -11.46 0.19 -12.55
N ALA A 94 -11.77 0.88 -11.45
CA ALA A 94 -11.01 0.84 -10.20
C ALA A 94 -11.22 -0.44 -9.34
N PRO A 95 -12.37 -1.15 -9.36
CA PRO A 95 -12.58 -2.30 -8.45
C PRO A 95 -11.50 -3.41 -8.54
N PRO A 96 -11.00 -3.81 -9.73
CA PRO A 96 -9.92 -4.79 -9.82
C PRO A 96 -8.60 -4.31 -9.18
N ALA A 97 -8.28 -3.02 -9.33
CA ALA A 97 -7.07 -2.44 -8.75
C ALA A 97 -7.20 -2.26 -7.23
N LEU A 98 -8.40 -1.94 -6.75
CA LEU A 98 -8.71 -1.86 -5.32
C LEU A 98 -8.57 -3.23 -4.65
N ALA A 99 -9.16 -4.28 -5.21
CA ALA A 99 -9.01 -5.64 -4.69
C ALA A 99 -7.56 -6.16 -4.75
N ALA A 100 -6.76 -5.71 -5.73
CA ALA A 100 -5.32 -5.99 -5.76
C ALA A 100 -4.58 -5.27 -4.63
N LEU A 101 -4.90 -3.99 -4.40
CA LEU A 101 -4.33 -3.20 -3.32
C LEU A 101 -4.67 -3.79 -1.94
N GLU A 102 -5.92 -4.17 -1.68
CA GLU A 102 -6.35 -4.80 -0.43
C GLU A 102 -5.54 -6.04 -0.10
N ARG A 103 -5.35 -6.93 -1.08
CA ARG A 103 -4.54 -8.14 -0.92
C ARG A 103 -3.08 -7.82 -0.64
N ALA A 104 -2.52 -6.85 -1.34
CA ALA A 104 -1.14 -6.43 -1.13
C ALA A 104 -0.94 -5.80 0.26
N LEU A 105 -1.89 -4.98 0.72
CA LEU A 105 -1.90 -4.37 2.05
C LEU A 105 -2.03 -5.42 3.16
N ALA A 106 -2.91 -6.41 3.00
CA ALA A 106 -3.05 -7.50 3.96
C ALA A 106 -1.75 -8.32 4.12
N SER A 107 -1.08 -8.63 3.00
CA SER A 107 0.20 -9.31 3.04
C SER A 107 1.31 -8.45 3.66
N LEU A 108 1.33 -7.15 3.34
CA LEU A 108 2.27 -6.21 3.94
C LEU A 108 2.05 -6.08 5.45
N HIS A 109 0.78 -6.01 5.90
CA HIS A 109 0.43 -5.97 7.32
C HIS A 109 1.03 -7.16 8.08
N ALA A 110 0.86 -8.38 7.55
CA ALA A 110 1.35 -9.60 8.17
C ALA A 110 2.89 -9.59 8.33
N GLU A 111 3.60 -9.10 7.30
CA GLU A 111 5.06 -8.96 7.34
C GLU A 111 5.52 -7.89 8.34
N LEU A 112 4.88 -6.72 8.34
CA LEU A 112 5.22 -5.61 9.23
C LEU A 112 4.94 -5.95 10.71
N SER A 113 3.84 -6.65 10.98
CA SER A 113 3.49 -7.10 12.34
C SER A 113 4.43 -8.19 12.87
N SER A 114 5.23 -8.80 12.00
CA SER A 114 6.25 -9.81 12.36
C SER A 114 7.66 -9.21 12.47
N ILE A 115 7.81 -7.88 12.44
CA ILE A 115 9.09 -7.22 12.70
C ILE A 115 9.29 -7.13 14.22
N GLU A 116 10.09 -8.04 14.77
CA GLU A 116 10.48 -8.07 16.19
C GLU A 116 11.59 -7.09 16.56
#